data_AF-A0A971H8A0-F1
#
_entry.id   AF-A0A971H8A0-F1
#
_cell.length_a   1.000
_cell.length_b   1.000
_cell.length_c   1.000
_cell.angle_alpha   90.00
_cell.angle_beta   90.00
_cell.angle_gamma   90.00
#
_symmetry.space_group_name_H-M   'P 1'
#
loop_
_entity.id
_entity.type
_entity.pdbx_description
1 polymer ?
#
loop_
_entity_poly.entity_id
_entity_poly.type
_entity_poly.pdbx_seq_one_letter_code
_entity_poly.pdbx_strand_id
1 'polypeptide(L)'
;MRFNEKLNLLMKMSNTTNMLLAEALGIDPSLVSRWRTGSRDLSTHSRYIQAMGIYFASRAKLDFQRVALLELTGHTFEEKDVPESVIAGYLSRWLTNDSKITSEAIETLLDTISQSTSVDSRIPHSIELPPEPNGTTLLAQSFTGIKGLQEASVKLLMRAASIGSQAKLLLYSDEPMDWINS
;
A
#
# COMPACT_ATOMS: atom_id res chain seq x y z
N MET A 1 -5.33 -23.33 8.06
CA MET A 1 -6.07 -22.05 8.02
C MET A 1 -7.42 -22.27 7.40
N ARG A 2 -8.48 -21.73 7.99
CA ARG A 2 -9.84 -21.73 7.45
C ARG A 2 -9.98 -20.70 6.31
N PHE A 3 -10.99 -20.88 5.46
CA PHE A 3 -11.25 -19.98 4.33
C PHE A 3 -11.33 -18.49 4.74
N ASN A 4 -12.02 -18.18 5.82
CA ASN A 4 -12.20 -16.81 6.29
C ASN A 4 -10.87 -16.16 6.71
N GLU A 5 -9.96 -16.92 7.30
CA GLU A 5 -8.60 -16.45 7.66
C GLU A 5 -7.77 -16.15 6.41
N LYS A 6 -7.85 -17.04 5.41
CA LYS A 6 -7.18 -16.87 4.12
C LYS A 6 -7.68 -15.65 3.37
N LEU A 7 -8.99 -15.46 3.32
CA LEU A 7 -9.62 -14.29 2.73
C LEU A 7 -9.18 -13.00 3.45
N ASN A 8 -9.19 -13.00 4.77
CA ASN A 8 -8.73 -11.86 5.57
C ASN A 8 -7.28 -11.49 5.29
N LEU A 9 -6.40 -12.49 5.10
CA LEU A 9 -5.00 -12.29 4.78
C LEU A 9 -4.83 -11.64 3.39
N LEU A 10 -5.49 -12.17 2.36
CA LEU A 10 -5.44 -11.58 1.01
C LEU A 10 -6.00 -10.16 0.96
N MET A 11 -7.08 -9.88 1.69
CA MET A 11 -7.65 -8.54 1.78
C MET A 11 -6.69 -7.56 2.44
N LYS A 12 -5.99 -7.96 3.50
CA LYS A 12 -4.96 -7.13 4.16
C LYS A 12 -3.79 -6.84 3.21
N MET A 13 -3.25 -7.86 2.55
CA MET A 13 -2.10 -7.71 1.64
C MET A 13 -2.38 -6.80 0.44
N SER A 14 -3.60 -6.87 -0.10
CA SER A 14 -4.00 -6.08 -1.26
C SER A 14 -4.64 -4.74 -0.90
N ASN A 15 -4.70 -4.39 0.40
CA ASN A 15 -5.45 -3.25 0.93
C ASN A 15 -6.89 -3.17 0.37
N THR A 16 -7.55 -4.32 0.25
CA THR A 16 -8.89 -4.44 -0.32
C THR A 16 -9.95 -4.32 0.76
N THR A 17 -10.90 -3.40 0.58
CA THR A 17 -12.07 -3.25 1.44
C THR A 17 -13.19 -4.21 1.03
N ASN A 18 -14.14 -4.46 1.93
CA ASN A 18 -15.32 -5.28 1.63
C ASN A 18 -16.09 -4.74 0.41
N MET A 19 -16.17 -3.42 0.27
CA MET A 19 -16.85 -2.74 -0.83
C MET A 19 -16.16 -3.02 -2.16
N LEU A 20 -14.83 -2.86 -2.22
CA LEU A 20 -14.04 -3.10 -3.43
C LEU A 20 -14.13 -4.55 -3.92
N LEU A 21 -14.06 -5.51 -2.99
CA LEU A 21 -14.19 -6.92 -3.35
C LEU A 21 -15.62 -7.23 -3.80
N ALA A 22 -16.62 -6.66 -3.13
CA ALA A 22 -18.03 -6.90 -3.47
C ALA A 22 -18.39 -6.34 -4.86
N GLU A 23 -17.90 -5.14 -5.17
CA GLU A 23 -18.04 -4.51 -6.49
C GLU A 23 -17.38 -5.38 -7.58
N ALA A 24 -16.15 -5.83 -7.35
CA ALA A 24 -15.43 -6.71 -8.29
C ALA A 24 -16.14 -8.06 -8.52
N LEU A 25 -16.86 -8.56 -7.52
CA LEU A 25 -17.59 -9.84 -7.59
C LEU A 25 -19.07 -9.67 -8.01
N GLY A 26 -19.57 -8.44 -8.14
CA GLY A 26 -20.98 -8.16 -8.43
C GLY A 26 -21.94 -8.65 -7.33
N ILE A 27 -21.54 -8.52 -6.06
CA ILE A 27 -22.30 -8.97 -4.89
C ILE A 27 -22.47 -7.84 -3.86
N ASP A 28 -23.28 -8.09 -2.84
CA ASP A 28 -23.45 -7.14 -1.73
C ASP A 28 -22.26 -7.17 -0.74
N PRO A 29 -21.77 -6.02 -0.25
CA PRO A 29 -20.68 -5.95 0.74
C PRO A 29 -20.94 -6.74 2.03
N SER A 30 -22.21 -6.91 2.45
CA SER A 30 -22.56 -7.71 3.61
C SER A 30 -22.24 -9.20 3.41
N LEU A 31 -22.27 -9.69 2.16
CA LEU A 31 -21.91 -11.06 1.84
C LEU A 31 -20.41 -11.29 2.03
N VAL A 32 -19.57 -10.34 1.60
CA VAL A 32 -18.12 -10.36 1.84
C VAL A 32 -17.81 -10.30 3.34
N SER A 33 -18.54 -9.46 4.09
CA SER A 33 -18.40 -9.39 5.54
C SER A 33 -18.69 -10.75 6.20
N ARG A 34 -19.78 -11.41 5.81
CA ARG A 34 -20.16 -12.75 6.30
C ARG A 34 -19.12 -13.81 5.98
N TRP A 35 -18.45 -13.72 4.83
CA TRP A 35 -17.36 -14.60 4.46
C TRP A 35 -16.11 -14.36 5.32
N ARG A 36 -15.77 -13.09 5.61
CA ARG A 36 -14.65 -12.76 6.52
C ARG A 36 -14.86 -13.21 7.96
N THR A 37 -16.10 -13.13 8.45
CA THR A 37 -16.44 -13.55 9.82
C THR A 37 -16.64 -15.05 9.95
N GLY A 38 -16.69 -15.80 8.83
CA GLY A 38 -17.03 -17.22 8.82
C GLY A 38 -18.49 -17.50 9.17
N SER A 39 -19.35 -16.48 9.18
CA SER A 39 -20.79 -16.64 9.48
C SER A 39 -21.57 -17.29 8.32
N ARG A 40 -20.95 -17.39 7.14
CA ARG A 40 -21.46 -18.13 5.99
C ARG A 40 -20.30 -18.81 5.28
N ASP A 41 -20.38 -20.13 5.14
CA ASP A 41 -19.41 -20.88 4.35
C ASP A 41 -19.63 -20.68 2.85
N LEU A 42 -18.52 -20.52 2.15
CA LEU A 42 -18.46 -20.58 0.70
C LEU A 42 -18.23 -22.03 0.30
N SER A 43 -19.09 -22.55 -0.58
CA SER A 43 -18.85 -23.87 -1.14
C SER A 43 -17.55 -23.86 -1.96
N THR A 44 -16.78 -24.94 -1.84
CA THR A 44 -15.48 -25.13 -2.51
C THR A 44 -15.56 -25.03 -4.04
N HIS A 45 -16.76 -25.19 -4.61
CA HIS A 45 -17.03 -25.09 -6.06
C HIS A 45 -17.73 -23.78 -6.44
N SER A 46 -17.71 -22.78 -5.57
CA SER A 46 -18.32 -21.49 -5.85
C SER A 46 -17.51 -20.73 -6.89
N ARG A 47 -18.19 -20.24 -7.94
CA ARG A 47 -17.60 -19.30 -8.94
C ARG A 47 -16.88 -18.11 -8.31
N TYR A 48 -17.27 -17.74 -7.08
CA TYR A 48 -16.68 -16.63 -6.34
C TYR A 48 -15.23 -16.90 -5.92
N ILE A 49 -14.83 -18.16 -5.70
CA ILE A 49 -13.45 -18.51 -5.36
C ILE A 49 -12.51 -18.24 -6.54
N GLN A 50 -12.95 -18.56 -7.76
CA GLN A 50 -12.19 -18.27 -8.96
C GLN A 50 -12.11 -16.76 -9.19
N ALA A 51 -13.23 -16.05 -9.04
CA ALA A 51 -13.26 -14.59 -9.15
C ALA A 51 -12.35 -13.89 -8.12
N MET A 52 -12.29 -14.39 -6.88
CA MET A 52 -11.37 -13.89 -5.85
C MET A 52 -9.90 -14.11 -6.25
N GLY A 53 -9.56 -15.30 -6.75
CA GLY A 53 -8.19 -15.60 -7.19
C GLY A 53 -7.72 -14.65 -8.30
N ILE A 54 -8.57 -14.40 -9.29
CA ILE A 54 -8.30 -13.45 -10.37
C ILE A 54 -8.15 -12.03 -9.81
N TYR A 55 -9.10 -11.58 -8.99
CA TYR A 55 -9.06 -10.26 -8.39
C TYR A 55 -7.77 -10.01 -7.60
N PHE A 56 -7.37 -10.92 -6.72
CA PHE A 56 -6.16 -10.74 -5.90
C PHE A 56 -4.87 -10.86 -6.73
N ALA A 57 -4.84 -11.70 -7.76
CA ALA A 57 -3.71 -11.75 -8.69
C ALA A 57 -3.53 -10.42 -9.45
N SER A 58 -4.62 -9.83 -9.94
CA SER A 58 -4.60 -8.53 -10.64
C SER A 58 -4.17 -7.34 -9.77
N ARG A 59 -4.33 -7.45 -8.44
CA ARG A 59 -3.92 -6.43 -7.48
C ARG A 59 -2.41 -6.43 -7.23
N ALA A 60 -1.72 -7.54 -7.48
CA ALA A 60 -0.28 -7.68 -7.28
C ALA A 60 0.51 -7.15 -8.49
N LYS A 61 0.62 -5.82 -8.55
CA LYS A 61 1.30 -5.09 -9.64
C LYS A 61 2.81 -4.99 -9.48
N LEU A 62 3.31 -5.18 -8.26
CA LEU A 62 4.73 -5.07 -7.92
C LEU A 62 5.32 -6.46 -7.68
N ASP A 63 6.57 -6.68 -8.09
CA ASP A 63 7.22 -7.99 -8.03
C ASP A 63 7.20 -8.60 -6.62
N PHE A 64 7.47 -7.80 -5.59
CA PHE A 64 7.44 -8.28 -4.20
C PHE A 64 6.04 -8.77 -3.77
N GLN A 65 4.96 -8.18 -4.28
CA GLN A 65 3.59 -8.62 -3.98
C GLN A 65 3.31 -9.98 -4.65
N ARG A 66 3.83 -10.18 -5.86
CA ARG A 66 3.71 -11.46 -6.58
C ARG A 66 4.47 -12.56 -5.87
N VAL A 67 5.69 -12.27 -5.43
CA VAL A 67 6.52 -13.18 -4.62
C VAL A 67 5.77 -13.58 -3.34
N ALA A 68 5.25 -12.62 -2.58
CA ALA A 68 4.54 -12.88 -1.34
C ALA A 68 3.27 -13.74 -1.55
N LEU A 69 2.52 -13.51 -2.63
CA LEU A 69 1.36 -14.35 -2.99
C LEU A 69 1.76 -15.78 -3.39
N LEU A 70 2.88 -15.95 -4.08
CA LEU A 70 3.40 -17.28 -4.46
C LEU A 70 3.83 -18.06 -3.22
N GLU A 71 4.58 -17.44 -2.31
CA GLU A 71 5.02 -18.05 -1.06
C GLU A 71 3.83 -18.51 -0.20
N LEU A 72 2.76 -17.70 -0.13
CA LEU A 72 1.51 -18.08 0.55
C LEU A 72 0.85 -19.32 -0.04
N THR A 73 1.03 -19.56 -1.33
CA THR A 73 0.48 -20.75 -1.99
C THR A 73 1.41 -21.96 -1.90
N GLY A 74 2.58 -21.82 -1.25
CA GLY A 74 3.59 -22.86 -1.13
C GLY A 74 4.46 -23.04 -2.38
N HIS A 75 4.48 -22.05 -3.28
CA HIS A 75 5.33 -22.06 -4.46
C HIS A 75 6.49 -21.08 -4.24
N THR A 76 7.72 -21.55 -4.46
CA THR A 76 8.94 -20.74 -4.33
C THR A 76 9.27 -20.05 -5.64
N PHE A 77 9.88 -18.88 -5.54
CA PHE A 77 10.20 -18.02 -6.66
C PHE A 77 11.45 -18.51 -7.40
N GLU A 78 11.28 -19.29 -8.47
CA GLU A 78 12.36 -19.56 -9.43
C GLU A 78 12.12 -18.90 -10.80
N GLU A 79 10.88 -18.50 -11.11
CA GLU A 79 10.49 -17.94 -12.39
C GLU A 79 10.02 -16.49 -12.23
N LYS A 80 10.81 -15.53 -12.75
CA LYS A 80 10.53 -14.09 -12.70
C LYS A 80 9.30 -13.64 -13.53
N ASP A 81 8.66 -14.56 -14.26
CA ASP A 81 7.69 -14.22 -15.29
C ASP A 81 6.43 -15.11 -15.24
N VAL A 82 6.05 -15.57 -14.03
CA VAL A 82 4.81 -16.33 -13.86
C VAL A 82 3.63 -15.46 -14.27
N PRO A 83 2.78 -15.87 -15.24
CA PRO A 83 1.66 -15.05 -15.68
C PRO A 83 0.59 -14.92 -14.59
N GLU A 84 -0.14 -13.80 -14.60
CA GLU A 84 -1.20 -13.50 -13.62
C GLU A 84 -2.26 -14.61 -13.52
N SER A 85 -2.60 -15.25 -14.64
CA SER A 85 -3.54 -16.36 -14.71
C SER A 85 -3.09 -17.58 -13.88
N VAL A 86 -1.79 -17.83 -13.81
CA VAL A 86 -1.21 -18.93 -13.03
C VAL A 86 -1.25 -18.59 -11.53
N ILE A 87 -0.92 -17.36 -11.15
CA ILE A 87 -1.05 -16.87 -9.77
C ILE A 87 -2.52 -16.97 -9.32
N ALA A 88 -3.46 -16.54 -10.16
CA ALA A 88 -4.89 -16.66 -9.88
C ALA A 88 -5.31 -18.11 -9.62
N GLY A 89 -4.81 -19.06 -10.42
CA GLY A 89 -5.05 -20.49 -10.23
C GLY A 89 -4.52 -21.01 -8.90
N TYR A 90 -3.31 -20.61 -8.51
CA TYR A 90 -2.73 -20.99 -7.22
C TYR A 90 -3.51 -20.42 -6.04
N LEU A 91 -3.94 -19.16 -6.12
CA LEU A 91 -4.75 -18.52 -5.08
C LEU A 91 -6.12 -19.17 -4.94
N SER A 92 -6.80 -19.47 -6.04
CA SER A 92 -8.09 -20.16 -6.00
C SER A 92 -7.98 -21.55 -5.37
N ARG A 93 -6.95 -22.32 -5.74
CA ARG A 93 -6.71 -23.64 -5.14
C ARG A 93 -6.33 -23.53 -3.66
N TRP A 94 -5.57 -22.51 -3.31
CA TRP A 94 -5.20 -22.24 -1.93
C TRP A 94 -6.40 -21.85 -1.08
N LEU A 95 -7.32 -21.04 -1.58
CA LEU A 95 -8.55 -20.66 -0.88
C LEU A 95 -9.45 -21.87 -0.57
N THR A 96 -9.41 -22.92 -1.39
CA THR A 96 -10.23 -24.13 -1.24
C THR A 96 -9.59 -25.24 -0.43
N ASN A 97 -8.26 -25.36 -0.43
CA ASN A 97 -7.58 -26.45 0.25
C ASN A 97 -7.33 -26.14 1.72
N ASP A 98 -7.44 -27.14 2.59
CA ASP A 98 -6.86 -27.09 3.93
C ASP A 98 -5.34 -27.28 3.85
N SER A 99 -4.63 -26.23 3.43
CA SER A 99 -3.17 -26.22 3.38
C SER A 99 -2.58 -26.08 4.80
N LYS A 100 -1.67 -26.98 5.15
CA LYS A 100 -0.82 -26.91 6.35
C LYS A 100 0.28 -25.87 6.15
N ILE A 101 -0.08 -24.59 6.10
CA ILE A 101 0.90 -23.52 6.21
C ILE A 101 1.28 -23.41 7.68
N THR A 102 2.58 -23.40 7.94
CA THR A 102 3.14 -23.30 9.29
C THR A 102 3.01 -21.87 9.79
N SER A 103 2.76 -21.68 11.09
CA SER A 103 2.56 -20.36 11.68
C SER A 103 3.77 -19.44 11.46
N GLU A 104 4.96 -20.02 11.39
CA GLU A 104 6.24 -19.33 11.16
C GLU A 104 6.31 -18.69 9.77
N ALA A 105 5.75 -19.34 8.74
CA ALA A 105 5.68 -18.78 7.39
C ALA A 105 4.69 -17.60 7.32
N ILE A 106 3.61 -17.66 8.12
CA ILE A 106 2.64 -16.58 8.24
C ILE A 106 3.25 -15.39 8.97
N GLU A 107 3.98 -15.62 10.07
CA GLU A 107 4.68 -14.57 10.81
C GLU A 107 5.75 -13.89 9.95
N THR A 108 6.57 -14.67 9.23
CA THR A 108 7.61 -14.12 8.35
C THR A 108 7.02 -13.25 7.24
N LEU A 109 5.90 -13.67 6.64
CA LEU A 109 5.19 -12.86 5.65
C LEU A 109 4.54 -11.62 6.27
N LEU A 110 3.89 -11.74 7.43
CA LEU A 110 3.30 -10.60 8.13
C LEU A 110 4.36 -9.58 8.55
N ASP A 111 5.55 -10.02 8.95
CA ASP A 111 6.67 -9.14 9.28
C ASP A 111 7.25 -8.47 8.03
N THR A 112 7.37 -9.22 6.92
CA THR A 112 7.81 -8.66 5.63
C THR A 112 6.81 -7.65 5.10
N ILE A 113 5.50 -7.92 5.25
CA ILE A 113 4.42 -6.99 4.93
C ILE A 113 4.47 -5.78 5.87
N SER A 114 4.65 -5.98 7.17
CA SER A 114 4.69 -4.90 8.16
C SER A 114 5.88 -3.96 7.94
N GLN A 115 7.04 -4.50 7.58
CA GLN A 115 8.21 -3.73 7.16
C GLN A 115 7.96 -3.00 5.84
N SER A 116 7.24 -3.61 4.89
CA SER A 116 6.82 -2.96 3.64
C SER A 116 5.67 -1.95 3.80
N THR A 117 4.92 -1.99 4.91
CA THR A 117 3.79 -1.07 5.20
C THR A 117 4.23 0.26 5.80
N SER A 118 5.52 0.59 5.72
CA SER A 118 5.98 1.98 5.86
C SER A 118 5.66 2.82 4.60
N VAL A 119 4.47 2.65 4.01
CA VAL A 119 3.89 3.55 3.00
C VAL A 119 2.36 3.57 3.13
N ASP A 120 1.89 4.70 3.64
CA ASP A 120 0.60 5.37 3.42
C ASP A 120 -0.70 4.54 3.41
N SER A 121 -1.46 4.72 4.48
CA SER A 121 -2.91 4.77 4.44
C SER A 121 -3.41 5.86 3.46
N ARG A 122 -3.76 5.50 2.22
CA ARG A 122 -4.67 6.30 1.38
C ARG A 122 -6.09 5.79 1.54
N ILE A 123 -6.91 6.52 2.31
CA ILE A 123 -8.38 6.44 2.24
C ILE A 123 -8.85 7.47 1.20
N PRO A 124 -9.76 7.16 0.25
CA PRO A 124 -10.14 8.11 -0.79
C PRO A 124 -11.03 9.22 -0.24
N HIS A 125 -10.54 10.46 -0.36
CA HIS A 125 -11.24 11.72 -0.56
C HIS A 125 -12.52 12.03 0.25
N SER A 126 -12.37 13.10 1.05
CA SER A 126 -13.36 14.01 1.64
C SER A 126 -14.17 13.49 2.83
N ILE A 127 -13.58 13.55 4.03
CA ILE A 127 -14.28 13.42 5.31
C ILE A 127 -13.87 14.58 6.22
N GLU A 128 -14.87 15.23 6.79
CA GLU A 128 -14.78 16.49 7.51
C GLU A 128 -13.93 16.39 8.78
N LEU A 129 -13.20 17.48 8.99
CA LEU A 129 -12.11 17.58 9.94
C LEU A 129 -12.61 17.79 11.37
N PRO A 130 -11.99 17.14 12.37
CA PRO A 130 -12.14 17.55 13.76
C PRO A 130 -11.60 18.98 13.95
N PRO A 131 -12.07 19.71 14.97
CA PRO A 131 -11.65 21.09 15.20
C PRO A 131 -10.14 21.18 15.43
N GLU A 132 -9.59 22.31 15.00
CA GLU A 132 -8.17 22.57 14.92
C GLU A 132 -7.50 22.50 16.31
N PRO A 133 -6.54 21.58 16.54
CA PRO A 133 -5.77 21.59 17.77
C PRO A 133 -4.79 22.77 17.75
N ASN A 134 -4.87 23.64 18.76
CA ASN A 134 -3.95 24.76 18.91
C ASN A 134 -2.54 24.25 19.27
N GLY A 135 -1.60 24.47 18.37
CA GLY A 135 -0.16 24.35 18.63
C GLY A 135 0.46 25.71 18.99
N THR A 136 1.73 25.71 19.41
CA THR A 136 2.47 26.95 19.61
C THR A 136 2.81 27.58 18.26
N THR A 137 2.42 28.84 18.03
CA THR A 137 2.75 29.55 16.79
C THR A 137 4.27 29.70 16.65
N LEU A 138 4.87 28.91 15.76
CA LEU A 138 6.22 29.19 15.28
C LEU A 138 6.08 30.32 14.26
N LEU A 139 6.73 31.46 14.48
CA LEU A 139 6.77 32.55 13.50
C LEU A 139 7.58 32.09 12.27
N ALA A 140 6.90 31.49 11.31
CA ALA A 140 7.43 31.15 10.00
C ALA A 140 7.11 32.27 9.01
N GLN A 141 8.06 32.58 8.12
CA GLN A 141 7.77 33.38 6.94
C GLN A 141 7.60 32.43 5.76
N SER A 142 6.43 32.45 5.15
CA SER A 142 6.14 31.71 3.93
C SER A 142 6.39 32.58 2.71
N PHE A 143 6.98 32.01 1.67
CA PHE A 143 7.22 32.66 0.39
C PHE A 143 6.64 31.76 -0.71
N THR A 144 5.76 32.31 -1.56
CA THR A 144 4.97 31.52 -2.50
C THR A 144 5.28 31.87 -3.95
N GLY A 145 5.24 30.86 -4.82
CA GLY A 145 5.47 31.01 -6.26
C GLY A 145 6.95 31.20 -6.61
N ILE A 146 7.24 31.38 -7.91
CA ILE A 146 8.60 31.54 -8.42
C ILE A 146 9.33 32.71 -7.74
N LYS A 147 8.66 33.87 -7.64
CA LYS A 147 9.19 35.04 -6.94
C LYS A 147 9.44 34.77 -5.45
N GLY A 148 8.55 34.03 -4.80
CA GLY A 148 8.73 33.64 -3.40
C GLY A 148 9.92 32.69 -3.22
N LEU A 149 10.11 31.73 -4.13
CA LEU A 149 11.25 30.83 -4.12
C LEU A 149 12.58 31.59 -4.29
N GLN A 150 12.61 32.59 -5.17
CA GLN A 150 13.74 33.52 -5.31
C GLN A 150 14.01 34.27 -4.01
N GLU A 151 12.99 34.91 -3.42
CA GLU A 151 13.11 35.68 -2.16
C GLU A 151 13.58 34.81 -0.98
N ALA A 152 13.04 33.59 -0.84
CA ALA A 152 13.44 32.64 0.18
C ALA A 152 14.89 32.17 0.00
N SER A 153 15.30 31.89 -1.24
CA SER A 153 16.66 31.48 -1.57
C SER A 153 17.67 32.60 -1.30
N VAL A 154 17.36 33.82 -1.70
CA VAL A 154 18.18 35.01 -1.39
C VAL A 154 18.31 35.20 0.11
N LYS A 155 17.22 35.08 0.85
CA LYS A 155 17.23 35.19 2.32
C LYS A 155 18.07 34.11 2.99
N LEU A 156 18.01 32.87 2.50
CA LEU A 156 18.85 31.76 2.97
C LEU A 156 20.33 32.06 2.72
N LEU A 157 20.69 32.50 1.52
CA LEU A 157 22.06 32.82 1.14
C LEU A 157 22.61 34.02 1.93
N MET A 158 21.81 35.08 2.15
CA MET A 158 22.20 36.21 2.99
C MET A 158 22.49 35.77 4.43
N ARG A 159 21.66 34.88 4.97
CA ARG A 159 21.92 34.30 6.30
C ARG A 159 23.21 33.48 6.31
N ALA A 160 23.43 32.63 5.31
CA ALA A 160 24.65 31.86 5.20
C ALA A 160 25.90 32.75 5.09
N ALA A 161 25.84 33.81 4.29
CA ALA A 161 26.92 34.80 4.15
C ALA A 161 27.21 35.54 5.47
N SER A 162 26.19 35.80 6.29
CA SER A 162 26.34 36.46 7.60
C SER A 162 27.00 35.59 8.68
N ILE A 163 27.12 34.27 8.46
CA ILE A 163 27.68 33.32 9.44
C ILE A 163 29.24 33.29 9.40
N GLY A 164 29.87 33.90 8.39
CA GLY A 164 31.33 34.07 8.30
C GLY A 164 32.06 32.98 7.47
N SER A 165 33.35 33.20 7.22
CA SER A 165 34.17 32.59 6.14
C SER A 165 34.51 31.09 6.26
N GLN A 166 33.84 30.34 7.15
CA GLN A 166 34.03 28.89 7.27
C GLN A 166 32.73 28.07 7.15
N ALA A 167 31.60 28.70 6.83
CA ALA A 167 30.36 27.95 6.60
C ALA A 167 30.37 27.26 5.22
N LYS A 168 30.43 25.93 5.21
CA LYS A 168 30.22 25.12 4.01
C LYS A 168 28.73 24.85 3.84
N LEU A 169 28.12 25.45 2.82
CA LEU A 169 26.72 25.22 2.47
C LEU A 169 26.63 24.09 1.43
N LEU A 170 25.85 23.06 1.74
CA LEU A 170 25.53 21.97 0.80
C LEU A 170 24.09 22.17 0.32
N LEU A 171 23.93 22.52 -0.95
CA LEU A 171 22.64 22.74 -1.58
C LEU A 171 22.35 21.61 -2.56
N TYR A 172 21.17 21.03 -2.45
CA TYR A 172 20.64 20.06 -3.40
C TYR A 172 19.17 20.37 -3.62
N SER A 173 18.74 20.35 -4.88
CA SER A 173 17.36 20.58 -5.30
C SER A 173 17.01 19.58 -6.39
N ASP A 174 15.90 18.87 -6.21
CA ASP A 174 15.31 18.01 -7.24
C ASP A 174 14.47 18.82 -8.25
N GLU A 175 14.18 20.10 -7.98
CA GLU A 175 13.47 20.97 -8.93
C GLU A 175 14.41 21.66 -9.93
N PRO A 176 13.97 21.83 -11.21
CA PRO A 176 14.73 22.57 -12.21
C PRO A 176 15.01 24.01 -11.76
N MET A 177 16.25 24.47 -11.92
CA MET A 177 16.69 25.78 -11.44
C MET A 177 16.33 26.96 -12.37
N ASP A 178 15.45 26.73 -13.35
CA ASP A 178 15.04 27.71 -14.36
C ASP A 178 14.41 28.97 -13.73
N TRP A 179 13.85 28.81 -12.52
CA TRP A 179 13.29 29.90 -11.72
C TRP A 179 14.32 30.95 -11.30
N ILE A 180 15.63 30.67 -11.32
CA ILE A 180 16.67 31.67 -10.96
C ILE A 180 16.68 32.84 -11.96
N ASN A 181 16.38 32.57 -13.23
CA ASN A 181 16.47 33.54 -14.33
C ASN A 181 15.10 33.98 -14.87
N SER A 182 14.01 33.53 -14.23
CA SER A 182 12.62 33.81 -14.60
C SER A 182 12.12 35.15 -14.05
#